data_AF-A0A950UD32-F1
#
_entry.id   AF-A0A950UD32-F1
#
_cell.length_a   1.000
_cell.length_b   1.000
_cell.length_c   1.000
_cell.angle_alpha   90.00
_cell.angle_beta   90.00
_cell.angle_gamma   90.00
#
_symmetry.space_group_name_H-M   'P 1'
#
loop_
_entity.id
_entity.type
_entity.pdbx_description
1 polymer ?
#
loop_
_entity_poly.entity_id
_entity_poly.type
_entity_poly.pdbx_seq_one_letter_code
_entity_poly.pdbx_strand_id
1 'polypeptide(L)'
;EKARSENARLPFVHAWLAAAYGLKGDNERAHAELAEAEQLNEGYGTLATVKKSPWFAKPEIRALADATYFAGLRKAGMPEQ
;
A
#
# COMPACT_ATOMS: atom_id res chain seq x y z
N GLU A 1 -4.09 -23.06 2.50
CA GLU A 1 -2.70 -22.65 2.83
C GLU A 1 -1.92 -22.04 1.67
N LYS A 2 -1.94 -22.60 0.45
CA LYS A 2 -1.16 -22.10 -0.71
C LYS A 2 -1.40 -20.62 -1.09
N ALA A 3 -2.65 -20.14 -1.07
CA ALA A 3 -2.96 -18.74 -1.39
C ALA A 3 -2.37 -17.75 -0.37
N ARG A 4 -2.26 -18.13 0.91
CA ARG A 4 -1.69 -17.26 1.95
C ARG A 4 -0.18 -17.12 1.76
N SER A 5 0.51 -18.22 1.45
CA SER A 5 1.97 -18.19 1.22
C SER A 5 2.36 -17.52 -0.09
N GLU A 6 1.54 -17.61 -1.14
CA GLU A 6 1.76 -16.88 -2.39
C GLU A 6 1.50 -15.39 -2.22
N ASN A 7 0.44 -15.01 -1.49
CA ASN A 7 0.14 -13.60 -1.21
C ASN A 7 1.22 -12.91 -0.38
N ALA A 8 1.86 -13.62 0.55
CA ALA A 8 2.97 -13.11 1.36
C ALA A 8 4.24 -12.76 0.54
N ARG A 9 4.30 -13.14 -0.74
CA ARG A 9 5.41 -12.79 -1.64
C ARG A 9 5.08 -11.63 -2.57
N LEU A 10 3.87 -11.09 -2.49
CA LEU A 10 3.37 -10.07 -3.40
C LEU A 10 3.39 -8.71 -2.70
N PRO A 11 4.29 -7.78 -3.10
CA PRO A 11 4.44 -6.51 -2.40
C PRO A 11 3.17 -5.67 -2.40
N PHE A 12 2.34 -5.78 -3.45
CA PHE A 12 1.07 -5.06 -3.51
C PHE A 12 0.07 -5.53 -2.45
N VAL A 13 0.06 -6.81 -2.06
CA VAL A 13 -0.86 -7.33 -1.04
C VAL A 13 -0.56 -6.67 0.31
N HIS A 14 0.72 -6.63 0.67
CA HIS A 14 1.20 -5.93 1.87
C HIS A 14 0.85 -4.45 1.83
N ALA A 15 1.03 -3.76 0.70
CA ALA A 15 0.65 -2.36 0.58
C ALA A 15 -0.86 -2.11 0.74
N TRP A 16 -1.72 -3.00 0.21
CA TRP A 16 -3.18 -2.93 0.43
C TRP A 16 -3.57 -3.16 1.88
N LEU A 17 -2.92 -4.10 2.56
CA LEU A 17 -3.12 -4.35 3.98
C LEU A 17 -2.68 -3.15 4.82
N ALA A 18 -1.50 -2.58 4.52
CA ALA A 18 -1.02 -1.36 5.14
C ALA A 18 -2.02 -0.22 5.02
N ALA A 19 -2.54 0.02 3.81
CA ALA A 19 -3.57 1.03 3.58
C ALA A 19 -4.85 0.75 4.38
N ALA A 20 -5.34 -0.49 4.39
CA ALA A 20 -6.54 -0.86 5.11
C ALA A 20 -6.39 -0.68 6.63
N TYR A 21 -5.27 -1.12 7.20
CA TYR A 21 -4.98 -0.94 8.63
C TYR A 21 -4.77 0.54 8.98
N GLY A 22 -4.09 1.31 8.11
CA GLY A 22 -3.93 2.75 8.29
C GLY A 22 -5.27 3.50 8.28
N LEU A 23 -6.21 3.12 7.40
CA LEU A 23 -7.58 3.67 7.41
C LEU A 23 -8.34 3.31 8.69
N LYS A 24 -8.16 2.08 9.18
CA LYS A 24 -8.76 1.58 10.43
C LYS A 24 -8.17 2.23 11.69
N GLY A 25 -6.96 2.80 11.60
CA GLY A 25 -6.21 3.37 12.73
C GLY A 25 -5.37 2.33 13.49
N ASP A 26 -5.18 1.13 12.92
CA ASP A 26 -4.33 0.09 13.47
C ASP A 26 -2.88 0.31 13.00
N ASN A 27 -2.23 1.32 13.60
CA ASN A 27 -0.97 1.85 13.09
C ASN A 27 0.20 0.85 13.18
N GLU A 28 0.23 -0.02 14.19
CA GLU A 28 1.28 -1.04 14.35
C GLU A 28 1.23 -2.04 13.19
N ARG A 29 0.05 -2.56 12.87
CA ARG A 29 -0.11 -3.46 11.71
C ARG A 29 0.11 -2.73 10.40
N ALA A 30 -0.35 -1.48 10.30
CA ALA A 30 -0.16 -0.69 9.10
C ALA A 30 1.33 -0.50 8.77
N HIS A 31 2.16 -0.18 9.76
CA HIS A 31 3.60 -0.03 9.59
C HIS A 31 4.29 -1.37 9.29
N ALA A 32 3.90 -2.45 9.96
CA ALA A 32 4.47 -3.77 9.71
C ALA A 32 4.25 -4.21 8.26
N GLU A 33 3.02 -4.10 7.76
CA GLU A 33 2.69 -4.46 6.37
C GLU A 33 3.36 -3.50 5.37
N LEU A 34 3.53 -2.22 5.71
CA LEU A 34 4.24 -1.28 4.87
C LEU A 34 5.72 -1.66 4.72
N ALA A 35 6.37 -2.05 5.82
CA ALA A 35 7.77 -2.50 5.80
C ALA A 35 7.96 -3.75 4.95
N GLU A 36 7.04 -4.72 5.03
CA GLU A 36 7.07 -5.92 4.16
C GLU A 36 6.92 -5.55 2.67
N ALA A 37 6.02 -4.62 2.35
CA ALA A 37 5.84 -4.15 0.97
C ALA A 37 7.12 -3.50 0.41
N GLU A 38 7.78 -2.66 1.20
CA GLU A 38 9.03 -1.99 0.85
C GLU A 38 10.20 -2.98 0.72
N GLN A 39 10.31 -3.95 1.62
CA GLN A 39 11.34 -5.00 1.56
C GLN A 39 11.23 -5.85 0.28
N LEU A 40 9.99 -6.14 -0.16
CA LEU A 40 9.75 -6.92 -1.37
C LEU A 40 9.89 -6.11 -2.66
N ASN A 41 9.68 -4.79 -2.61
CA ASN A 41 9.85 -3.89 -3.75
C ASN A 41 10.02 -2.43 -3.31
N GLU A 42 11.20 -1.87 -3.59
CA GLU A 42 11.57 -0.48 -3.29
C GLU A 42 10.61 0.57 -3.90
N GLY A 43 9.82 0.20 -4.91
CA GLY A 43 8.75 1.03 -5.46
C GLY A 43 7.65 1.42 -4.47
N TYR A 44 7.61 0.77 -3.29
CA TYR A 44 6.74 1.13 -2.17
C TYR A 44 7.42 2.03 -1.12
N GLY A 45 8.62 2.55 -1.37
CA GLY A 45 9.27 3.47 -0.43
C GLY A 45 8.56 4.82 -0.31
N THR A 46 7.87 5.29 -1.36
CA THR A 46 7.26 6.63 -1.37
C THR A 46 5.94 6.66 -2.12
N LEU A 47 5.01 7.49 -1.65
CA LEU A 47 3.67 7.59 -2.24
C LEU A 47 3.74 8.12 -3.68
N ALA A 48 4.67 9.02 -3.99
CA ALA A 48 4.92 9.50 -5.34
C ALA A 48 5.29 8.36 -6.31
N THR A 49 6.04 7.36 -5.85
CA THR A 49 6.43 6.20 -6.68
C THR A 49 5.26 5.26 -6.89
N VAL A 50 4.53 4.92 -5.83
CA VAL A 50 3.33 4.06 -5.91
C VAL A 50 2.27 4.67 -6.83
N LYS A 51 2.09 6.00 -6.76
CA LYS A 51 1.17 6.77 -7.61
C LYS A 51 1.51 6.71 -9.10
N LYS A 52 2.74 6.35 -9.51
CA LYS A 52 3.11 6.21 -10.93
C LYS A 52 2.69 4.87 -11.54
N SER A 53 2.19 3.93 -10.74
CA SER A 53 1.76 2.62 -11.24
C SER A 53 0.65 2.74 -12.29
N PRO A 54 0.74 2.00 -13.42
CA PRO A 54 -0.28 2.01 -14.46
C PRO A 54 -1.65 1.51 -13.97
N TRP A 55 -1.69 0.83 -12.82
CA TRP A 55 -2.94 0.39 -12.18
C TRP A 55 -3.86 1.58 -11.83
N PHE A 56 -3.28 2.75 -11.57
CA PHE A 56 -4.00 3.99 -11.26
C PHE A 56 -4.12 4.95 -12.45
N ALA A 57 -3.86 4.49 -13.68
CA ALA A 57 -3.87 5.36 -14.86
C ALA A 57 -5.27 5.87 -15.25
N LYS A 58 -6.33 5.10 -14.94
CA LYS A 58 -7.71 5.52 -15.18
C LYS A 58 -8.16 6.57 -14.16
N PRO A 59 -8.70 7.73 -14.57
CA PRO A 59 -9.10 8.80 -13.65
C PRO A 59 -10.08 8.36 -12.56
N GLU A 60 -11.01 7.47 -12.86
CA GLU A 60 -12.03 7.00 -11.92
C GLU A 60 -11.41 6.10 -10.84
N ILE A 61 -10.49 5.20 -11.25
CA ILE A 61 -9.72 4.37 -10.33
C ILE A 61 -8.81 5.25 -9.48
N ARG A 62 -8.21 6.28 -10.09
CA ARG A 62 -7.33 7.22 -9.40
C ARG A 62 -8.07 7.96 -8.28
N ALA A 63 -9.25 8.50 -8.58
CA ALA A 63 -10.07 9.21 -7.60
C ALA A 63 -10.44 8.32 -6.41
N LEU A 64 -10.82 7.05 -6.67
CA LEU A 64 -11.09 6.07 -5.62
C LEU A 64 -9.84 5.76 -4.78
N ALA A 65 -8.69 5.59 -5.44
CA ALA A 65 -7.43 5.32 -4.78
C ALA A 65 -6.95 6.49 -3.91
N ASP A 66 -7.12 7.74 -4.35
CA ASP A 66 -6.80 8.94 -3.57
C ASP A 66 -7.62 9.00 -2.28
N ALA A 67 -8.92 8.64 -2.33
CA ALA A 67 -9.80 8.64 -1.17
C ALA A 67 -9.60 7.44 -0.22
N THR A 68 -9.01 6.33 -0.71
CA THR A 68 -8.90 5.08 0.05
C THR A 68 -7.46 4.64 0.22
N TYR A 69 -6.89 4.03 -0.82
CA TYR A 69 -5.58 3.40 -0.81
C TYR A 69 -4.45 4.37 -0.42
N PHE A 70 -4.32 5.50 -1.11
CA PHE A 70 -3.27 6.47 -0.84
C PHE A 70 -3.48 7.20 0.49
N ALA A 71 -4.75 7.46 0.87
CA ALA A 71 -5.06 8.00 2.19
C ALA A 71 -4.66 7.02 3.31
N GLY A 72 -4.89 5.72 3.11
CA GLY A 72 -4.47 4.66 4.02
C GLY A 72 -2.97 4.55 4.14
N LEU A 73 -2.24 4.52 3.02
CA LEU A 73 -0.77 4.45 3.01
C LEU A 73 -0.14 5.65 3.73
N ARG A 74 -0.68 6.85 3.56
CA ARG A 74 -0.24 8.04 4.30
C ARG A 74 -0.44 7.87 5.81
N LYS A 75 -1.58 7.34 6.24
CA LYS A 75 -1.83 7.03 7.66
C LYS A 75 -0.95 5.90 8.19
N ALA A 76 -0.54 4.97 7.32
CA ALA A 76 0.41 3.90 7.62
C ALA A 76 1.87 4.38 7.74
N GLY A 77 2.14 5.68 7.52
CA GLY A 77 3.47 6.27 7.67
C GLY A 77 4.29 6.37 6.38
N MET A 78 3.71 6.04 5.22
CA MET A 78 4.42 6.17 3.94
C MET A 78 4.74 7.66 3.64
N PRO A 79 6.01 8.00 3.34
CA PRO A 79 6.38 9.37 2.97
C PRO A 79 5.81 9.74 1.60
N GLU A 80 5.55 11.04 1.38
CA GLU A 80 5.04 11.52 0.08
C GLU A 80 6.11 11.48 -1.03
N GLN A 81 7.37 11.73 -0.68
CA GLN A 81 8.50 11.85 -1.60
C GLN A 81 9.70 11.01 -1.18
#